data_AF-A0A955RWZ4-F1
#
_entry.id   AF-A0A955RWZ4-F1
#
_cell.length_a   1.000
_cell.length_b   1.000
_cell.length_c   1.000
_cell.angle_alpha   90.00
_cell.angle_beta   90.00
_cell.angle_gamma   90.00
#
_symmetry.space_group_name_H-M   'P 1'
#
loop_
_entity.id
_entity.type
_entity.pdbx_description
1 polymer ?
#
loop_
_entity_poly.entity_id
_entity_poly.type
_entity_poly.pdbx_seq_one_letter_code
_entity_poly.pdbx_strand_id
1 'polypeptide(L)' 'MKVVTRKNDKKPETCYFTDRGIKPDYRDVETLKLFLTPRGKILSRAKTGITAKNQR' A
#
# COMPACT_ATOMS: atom_id res chain seq x y z
N MET A 1 20.88 -21.27 9.48
CA MET A 1 19.82 -20.55 8.73
C MET A 1 20.05 -19.05 8.90
N LYS A 2 20.35 -18.31 7.82
CA LYS A 2 20.49 -16.84 7.92
C LYS A 2 19.10 -16.25 8.09
N VAL A 3 18.77 -15.80 9.31
CA VAL A 3 17.60 -14.97 9.55
C VAL A 3 17.85 -13.67 8.78
N VAL A 4 17.21 -13.52 7.62
CA VAL A 4 17.27 -12.29 6.83
C VAL A 4 16.64 -11.20 7.69
N THR A 5 17.47 -10.40 8.35
CA THR A 5 17.03 -9.22 9.08
C THR A 5 16.40 -8.27 8.05
N ARG A 6 15.10 -7.99 8.27
CA ARG A 6 14.26 -7.28 7.30
C ARG A 6 14.83 -5.87 7.13
N LYS A 7 15.18 -5.50 5.89
CA LYS A 7 15.51 -4.13 5.52
C LYS A 7 14.44 -3.21 6.10
N ASN A 8 14.86 -2.12 6.71
CA ASN A 8 14.00 -1.16 7.37
C ASN A 8 13.16 -0.46 6.29
N ASP A 9 12.03 -1.08 5.92
CA ASP A 9 11.04 -0.54 4.98
C ASP A 9 10.44 0.70 5.66
N LYS A 10 11.09 1.87 5.50
CA LYS A 10 10.54 3.13 5.98
C LYS A 10 9.16 3.30 5.36
N LYS A 11 8.14 3.33 6.21
CA LYS A 11 6.76 3.59 5.79
C LYS A 11 6.73 4.94 5.05
N PRO A 12 6.02 5.04 3.91
CA PRO A 12 5.78 6.34 3.30
C PRO A 12 5.08 7.28 4.28
N GLU A 13 5.56 8.52 4.34
CA GLU A 13 5.08 9.53 5.27
C GLU A 13 3.66 9.99 4.91
N THR A 14 3.37 10.08 3.60
CA THR A 14 2.09 10.55 3.07
C THR A 14 1.25 9.42 2.47
N CYS A 15 -0.08 9.58 2.55
CA CYS A 15 -1.02 8.64 1.95
C CYS A 15 -1.35 9.06 0.52
N TYR A 16 -1.12 8.15 -0.43
CA TYR A 16 -1.41 8.34 -1.86
C TYR A 16 -2.79 8.93 -2.16
N PHE A 17 -3.84 8.38 -1.55
CA PHE A 17 -5.22 8.78 -1.80
C PHE A 17 -5.56 10.15 -1.19
N THR A 18 -5.06 10.41 0.02
CA THR A 18 -5.32 11.68 0.72
C THR A 18 -4.58 12.84 0.05
N ASP A 19 -3.34 12.62 -0.37
CA ASP A 19 -2.52 13.62 -1.07
C ASP A 19 -3.15 14.07 -2.40
N ARG A 20 -3.75 13.12 -3.12
CA ARG A 20 -4.38 13.36 -4.43
C ARG A 20 -5.86 13.71 -4.35
N GLY A 21 -6.47 13.70 -3.16
CA GLY A 21 -7.90 13.95 -2.97
C GLY A 21 -8.82 12.91 -3.61
N ILE A 22 -8.29 11.74 -3.99
CA ILE A 22 -9.04 10.65 -4.64
C ILE A 22 -9.46 9.61 -3.62
N LYS A 23 -10.59 8.94 -3.87
CA LYS A 23 -11.04 7.79 -3.08
C LYS A 23 -10.74 6.50 -3.84
N PRO A 24 -10.34 5.41 -3.17
CA PRO A 24 -10.19 4.11 -3.83
C PRO A 24 -11.54 3.69 -4.42
N ASP A 25 -11.56 3.39 -5.71
CA ASP A 25 -12.72 2.80 -6.39
C ASP A 25 -12.33 1.46 -7.04
N TYR A 26 -13.29 0.54 -7.14
CA TYR A 26 -13.08 -0.79 -7.73
C TYR A 26 -12.92 -0.73 -9.25
N ARG A 27 -13.38 0.35 -9.88
CA ARG A 27 -13.29 0.58 -11.32
C ARG A 27 -11.86 0.96 -11.75
N ASP A 28 -11.09 1.56 -10.85
CA ASP A 28 -9.74 2.05 -11.11
C ASP A 28 -8.69 0.95 -10.91
N VAL A 29 -8.73 -0.06 -11.79
CA VAL A 29 -7.88 -1.25 -11.71
C VAL A 29 -6.39 -0.90 -11.73
N GLU A 30 -5.99 0.14 -12.46
CA GLU A 30 -4.59 0.59 -12.54
C GLU A 30 -4.06 1.09 -11.21
N THR A 31 -4.88 1.85 -10.47
CA THR A 31 -4.51 2.34 -9.14
C THR A 31 -4.45 1.19 -8.13
N LEU A 32 -5.40 0.26 -8.18
CA LEU A 32 -5.43 -0.88 -7.26
C LEU A 32 -4.22 -1.81 -7.42
N LYS A 33 -3.75 -2.02 -8.66
CA LYS A 33 -2.55 -2.84 -8.95
C LYS A 33 -1.30 -2.37 -8.20
N LEU A 34 -1.16 -1.07 -7.93
CA LEU A 34 -0.03 -0.52 -7.17
C LEU A 34 0.05 -1.02 -5.72
N PHE A 35 -1.09 -1.43 -5.16
CA PHE A 35 -1.22 -1.88 -3.77
C PHE A 35 -1.31 -3.41 -3.64
N LEU A 36 -1.02 -4.13 -4.72
CA LEU A 36 -0.98 -5.58 -4.75
C LEU A 36 0.47 -6.08 -4.82
N THR A 37 0.68 -7.28 -4.30
CA THR A 37 1.86 -8.09 -4.56
C THR A 37 1.79 -8.68 -5.96
N PRO A 38 2.91 -9.17 -6.53
CA PRO A 38 2.92 -9.87 -7.81
C PRO A 38 2.00 -11.11 -7.87
N ARG A 39 1.63 -11.66 -6.70
CA ARG A 39 0.72 -12.80 -6.55
C ARG A 39 -0.75 -12.39 -6.34
N GLY A 40 -1.06 -11.09 -6.44
CA GLY A 40 -2.41 -10.56 -6.25
C GLY A 40 -2.86 -10.42 -4.79
N LYS A 41 -1.99 -10.65 -3.80
CA LYS A 41 -2.31 -10.35 -2.38
C LYS A 41 -2.21 -8.86 -2.10
N ILE A 42 -3.09 -8.32 -1.27
CA ILE A 42 -3.08 -6.92 -0.84
C ILE A 42 -1.86 -6.64 0.06
N LEU A 43 -1.17 -5.53 -0.20
CA LEU A 43 -0.07 -5.06 0.62
C LEU A 43 -0.59 -4.47 1.94
N SER A 44 0.16 -4.69 3.02
CA SER A 44 -0.21 -4.16 4.33
C SER A 44 -0.05 -2.64 4.40
N ARG A 45 -0.82 -1.99 5.28
CA ARG A 45 -0.72 -0.55 5.56
C ARG A 45 0.70 -0.07 5.86
N ALA A 46 1.50 -0.88 6.53
CA ALA A 46 2.88 -0.54 6.88
C ALA A 46 3.77 -0.37 5.65
N LYS A 47 3.48 -1.10 4.55
CA LYS A 47 4.20 -0.97 3.28
C LYS A 47 3.64 0.12 2.38
N THR A 48 2.32 0.29 2.37
CA THR A 48 1.64 1.21 1.44
C THR A 48 1.52 2.65 1.95
N GLY A 49 1.64 2.88 3.26
CA GLY A 49 1.50 4.21 3.85
C GLY A 49 0.05 4.74 3.89
N ILE A 50 -0.93 3.94 3.46
CA ILE A 50 -2.33 4.35 3.35
C ILE A 50 -2.93 4.67 4.74
N THR A 51 -3.85 5.63 4.81
CA THR A 51 -4.63 5.88 6.04
C THR A 51 -5.52 4.69 6.38
N ALA A 52 -5.86 4.50 7.66
CA ALA A 52 -6.72 3.37 8.06
C ALA A 52 -8.13 3.44 7.43
N LYS A 53 -8.57 4.62 7.01
CA LYS A 53 -9.85 4.84 6.31
C LYS A 53 -9.80 4.30 4.88
N ASN A 54 -8.74 4.61 4.14
CA ASN A 54 -8.62 4.26 2.72
C ASN A 54 -8.17 2.79 2.51
N GLN A 55 -7.71 2.10 3.55
CA GLN A 55 -7.28 0.70 3.50
C GLN A 55 -8.42 -0.31 3.76
N ARG A 56 -9.55 0.15 4.30
CA ARG A 56 -10.73 -0.67 4.60
C ARG A 56 -11.62 -0.78 3.37
#